data_AF-A0A934RMH2-F1
#
_entry.id   AF-A0A934RMH2-F1
#
_cell.length_a   1.000
_cell.length_b   1.000
_cell.length_c   1.000
_cell.angle_alpha   90.00
_cell.angle_beta   90.00
_cell.angle_gamma   90.00
#
_symmetry.space_group_name_H-M   'P 1'
#
loop_
_entity.id
_entity.type
_entity.pdbx_description
1 polymer ?
#
loop_
_entity_poly.entity_id
_entity_poly.type
_entity_poly.pdbx_seq_one_letter_code
_entity_poly.pdbx_strand_id
1 'polypeptide(L)'
;MTTSRDDIYIARYRLRSATGLSSRRTSPDHPGALIQLNHGFACLHPWPELGDPTLEKCLADLAGKRRWPLVRRALRCAEMDAAARLNEDWMFEEMEIPPSHFTLPTTDSDLLLTATEQGFDTIKLKIGRNLSQEGHFLREQSTLWPRLRWRLDANEKPKREEIRDFLLALPDEIRERIDFVEDPCPFGEDSWQKLHRETRVPLAIDREAAPNVSSRQSAQYVIIKPALDEPWLLAEAAAGKGQRVVVTSYLDHPFGQSFAAWEAGRLALQFPGLVTTCGLQTHHLFQSNAFTKALGPVQPGFQPVAWTGLGFDEQLDSLRWEKL
;
A
#
# COMPACT_ATOMS: atom_id res chain seq x y z
N MET A 1 3.90 6.28 38.71
CA MET A 1 3.48 7.50 37.99
C MET A 1 2.48 7.07 36.94
N THR A 2 1.20 7.29 37.20
CA THR A 2 0.13 7.09 36.20
C THR A 2 0.27 8.20 35.18
N THR A 3 0.80 7.88 34.00
CA THR A 3 0.70 8.77 32.85
C THR A 3 -0.78 9.09 32.64
N SER A 4 -1.12 10.38 32.66
CA SER A 4 -2.40 10.84 32.14
C SER A 4 -2.58 10.20 30.77
N ARG A 5 -3.66 9.47 30.53
CA ARG A 5 -3.95 9.01 29.17
C ARG A 5 -4.29 10.25 28.39
N ASP A 6 -3.43 10.61 27.45
CA ASP A 6 -3.68 11.71 26.52
C ASP A 6 -5.07 11.54 25.88
N ASP A 7 -5.80 12.65 25.79
CA ASP A 7 -7.13 12.65 25.19
C ASP A 7 -7.01 12.32 23.70
N ILE A 8 -7.73 11.28 23.27
CA ILE A 8 -7.80 10.86 21.87
C ILE A 8 -9.11 11.39 21.30
N TYR A 9 -9.03 12.02 20.13
CA TYR A 9 -10.20 12.42 19.37
C TYR A 9 -10.23 11.68 18.04
N ILE A 10 -11.43 11.47 17.51
CA ILE A 10 -11.65 10.83 16.22
C ILE A 10 -12.57 11.65 15.32
N ALA A 11 -12.34 11.54 14.02
CA ALA A 11 -13.25 12.02 12.98
C ALA A 11 -13.54 10.85 12.04
N ARG A 12 -14.76 10.31 12.09
CA ARG A 12 -15.18 9.17 11.27
C ARG A 12 -15.36 9.60 9.82
N TYR A 13 -14.96 8.74 8.89
CA TYR A 13 -15.18 8.93 7.45
C TYR A 13 -15.62 7.61 6.79
N ARG A 14 -16.04 7.71 5.53
CA ARG A 14 -16.27 6.56 4.64
C ARG A 14 -15.60 6.81 3.31
N LEU A 15 -14.79 5.86 2.85
CA LEU A 15 -14.32 5.84 1.48
C LEU A 15 -15.28 4.99 0.66
N ARG A 16 -15.88 5.58 -0.37
CA ARG A 16 -16.77 4.84 -1.27
C ARG A 16 -16.01 4.46 -2.52
N SER A 17 -15.96 3.17 -2.86
CA SER A 17 -15.34 2.69 -4.10
C SER A 17 -15.85 3.47 -5.31
N ALA A 18 -14.93 3.91 -6.17
CA ALA A 18 -15.28 4.32 -7.52
C ALA A 18 -15.85 3.10 -8.29
N THR A 19 -16.67 3.35 -9.31
CA THR A 19 -17.22 2.29 -10.17
C THR A 19 -16.08 1.39 -10.69
N GLY A 20 -16.08 0.10 -10.34
CA GLY A 20 -15.07 -0.87 -10.80
C GLY A 20 -14.36 -1.68 -9.70
N LEU A 21 -14.21 -1.16 -8.48
CA LEU A 21 -13.60 -1.96 -7.38
C LEU A 21 -14.55 -2.98 -6.75
N SER A 22 -15.85 -2.78 -6.89
CA SER A 22 -16.84 -3.67 -6.32
C SER A 22 -16.90 -4.96 -7.13
N SER A 23 -16.13 -5.97 -6.72
CA SER A 23 -16.57 -7.34 -6.92
C SER A 23 -17.95 -7.47 -6.23
N ARG A 24 -18.94 -8.10 -6.88
CA ARG A 24 -20.39 -8.03 -6.57
C ARG A 24 -20.84 -8.55 -5.17
N ARG A 25 -20.03 -8.46 -4.11
CA ARG A 25 -20.37 -9.00 -2.77
C ARG A 25 -19.90 -8.17 -1.56
N THR A 26 -19.17 -7.07 -1.72
CA THR A 26 -18.74 -6.21 -0.61
C THR A 26 -19.46 -4.86 -0.62
N SER A 27 -19.63 -4.26 0.57
CA SER A 27 -20.12 -2.88 0.69
C SER A 27 -19.26 -1.96 -0.18
N PRO A 28 -19.84 -1.03 -0.95
CA PRO A 28 -19.04 -0.01 -1.64
C PRO A 28 -18.41 0.97 -0.65
N ASP A 29 -18.90 1.03 0.59
CA ASP A 29 -18.42 1.93 1.63
C ASP A 29 -17.47 1.22 2.60
N HIS A 30 -16.29 1.80 2.76
CA HIS A 30 -15.21 1.34 3.63
C HIS A 30 -15.03 2.35 4.78
N PRO A 31 -15.53 2.04 5.99
CA PRO A 31 -15.49 2.97 7.11
C PRO A 31 -14.10 3.04 7.74
N GLY A 32 -13.64 4.26 8.02
CA GLY A 32 -12.42 4.51 8.79
C GLY A 32 -12.59 5.68 9.74
N ALA A 33 -11.52 6.00 10.47
CA ALA A 33 -11.46 7.20 11.29
C ALA A 33 -10.09 7.87 11.14
N LEU A 34 -10.09 9.20 11.12
CA LEU A 34 -8.89 9.95 11.45
C LEU A 34 -8.79 10.05 12.98
N ILE A 35 -7.57 10.01 13.50
CA ILE A 35 -7.25 10.11 14.92
C ILE A 35 -6.51 11.42 15.13
N GLN A 36 -6.78 12.09 16.24
CA GLN A 36 -5.99 13.19 16.77
C GLN A 36 -5.46 12.82 18.17
N LEU A 37 -4.15 12.97 18.35
CA LEU A 37 -3.43 12.70 19.60
C LEU A 37 -2.29 13.71 19.75
N ASN A 38 -2.24 14.46 20.87
CA ASN A 38 -1.15 15.40 21.17
C ASN A 38 -0.79 16.35 20.02
N HIS A 39 -1.80 16.90 19.32
CA HIS A 39 -1.68 17.74 18.12
C HIS A 39 -1.34 17.03 16.81
N GLY A 40 -0.98 15.75 16.85
CA GLY A 40 -0.74 14.96 15.64
C GLY A 40 -1.95 14.18 15.20
N PHE A 41 -1.92 13.76 13.93
CA PHE A 41 -3.01 13.09 13.27
C PHE A 41 -2.58 11.77 12.65
N ALA A 42 -3.53 10.86 12.48
CA ALA A 42 -3.31 9.58 11.81
C ALA A 42 -4.56 9.05 11.12
N CYS A 43 -4.35 8.12 10.19
CA CYS A 43 -5.39 7.32 9.57
C CYS A 43 -5.53 5.97 10.28
N LEU A 44 -6.75 5.58 10.61
CA LEU A 44 -7.13 4.24 11.04
C LEU A 44 -8.18 3.67 10.07
N HIS A 45 -7.73 2.81 9.17
CA HIS A 45 -8.56 2.23 8.10
C HIS A 45 -8.42 0.69 8.07
N PRO A 46 -9.31 -0.05 8.73
CA PRO A 46 -9.28 -1.51 8.67
C PRO A 46 -9.93 -2.06 7.40
N TRP A 47 -9.42 -3.20 6.94
CA TRP A 47 -10.02 -4.03 5.89
C TRP A 47 -10.42 -5.41 6.44
N PRO A 48 -11.64 -5.57 7.00
CA PRO A 48 -12.10 -6.88 7.50
C PRO A 48 -12.07 -7.99 6.46
N GLU A 49 -12.23 -7.65 5.19
CA GLU A 49 -12.14 -8.56 4.04
C GLU A 49 -10.73 -9.14 3.87
N LEU A 50 -9.70 -8.47 4.40
CA LEU A 50 -8.31 -8.93 4.38
C LEU A 50 -7.88 -9.63 5.69
N GLY A 51 -8.74 -9.60 6.71
CA GLY A 51 -8.51 -10.22 8.02
C GLY A 51 -8.47 -9.25 9.19
N ASP A 52 -8.62 -7.94 8.95
CA ASP A 52 -8.56 -6.93 10.01
C ASP A 52 -9.79 -6.98 10.95
N PRO A 53 -9.65 -6.49 12.20
CA PRO A 53 -10.81 -6.19 13.02
C PRO A 53 -11.65 -5.06 12.41
N THR A 54 -12.95 -5.03 12.70
CA THR A 54 -13.83 -3.93 12.26
C THR A 54 -13.40 -2.59 12.84
N LEU A 55 -13.86 -1.48 12.25
CA LEU A 55 -13.57 -0.13 12.79
C LEU A 55 -13.97 0.02 14.25
N GLU A 56 -15.19 -0.39 14.64
CA GLU A 56 -15.63 -0.29 16.04
C GLU A 56 -14.76 -1.08 16.99
N LYS A 57 -14.30 -2.26 16.56
CA LYS A 57 -13.32 -3.03 17.31
C LYS A 57 -12.06 -2.19 17.46
N CYS A 58 -11.47 -1.70 16.35
CA CYS A 58 -10.24 -0.91 16.37
C CYS A 58 -10.33 0.31 17.30
N LEU A 59 -11.46 1.02 17.28
CA LEU A 59 -11.73 2.17 18.16
C LEU A 59 -11.79 1.76 19.64
N ALA A 60 -12.42 0.63 19.97
CA ALA A 60 -12.40 0.09 21.32
C ALA A 60 -10.98 -0.32 21.78
N ASP A 61 -10.14 -0.85 20.88
CA ASP A 61 -8.74 -1.17 21.18
C ASP A 61 -7.88 0.09 21.35
N LEU A 62 -8.13 1.13 20.55
CA LEU A 62 -7.48 2.44 20.63
C LEU A 62 -7.72 3.13 21.99
N ALA A 63 -8.97 3.11 22.48
CA ALA A 63 -9.34 3.57 23.82
C ALA A 63 -8.82 2.65 24.95
N GLY A 64 -8.53 1.39 24.61
CA GLY A 64 -8.26 0.31 25.53
C GLY A 64 -6.78 -0.07 25.62
N LYS A 65 -6.47 -1.25 25.07
CA LYS A 65 -5.21 -1.97 25.27
C LYS A 65 -4.20 -1.77 24.13
N ARG A 66 -4.64 -1.22 22.99
CA ARG A 66 -3.80 -0.88 21.82
C ARG A 66 -2.98 -2.08 21.35
N ARG A 67 -3.64 -3.23 21.19
CA ARG A 67 -3.04 -4.53 20.88
C ARG A 67 -2.85 -4.76 19.39
N TRP A 68 -3.74 -4.22 18.55
CA TRP A 68 -3.67 -4.53 17.12
C TRP A 68 -2.58 -3.72 16.42
N PRO A 69 -1.84 -4.33 15.48
CA PRO A 69 -0.81 -3.64 14.70
C PRO A 69 -1.34 -2.35 14.07
N LEU A 70 -2.51 -2.42 13.41
CA LEU A 70 -3.17 -1.26 12.78
C LEU A 70 -3.36 -0.08 13.76
N VAL A 71 -3.78 -0.35 15.00
CA VAL A 71 -3.97 0.67 16.04
C VAL A 71 -2.63 1.25 16.51
N ARG A 72 -1.63 0.39 16.74
CA ARG A 72 -0.29 0.82 17.19
C ARG A 72 0.41 1.66 16.12
N ARG A 73 0.29 1.29 14.85
CA ARG A 73 0.85 2.03 13.73
C ARG A 73 0.15 3.37 13.51
N ALA A 74 -1.17 3.42 13.67
CA ALA A 74 -1.89 4.70 13.64
C ALA A 74 -1.46 5.63 14.79
N LEU A 75 -1.28 5.12 16.01
CA LEU A 75 -0.74 5.91 17.13
C LEU A 75 0.68 6.39 16.83
N ARG A 76 1.52 5.53 16.26
CA ARG A 76 2.89 5.90 15.89
C ARG A 76 2.91 7.00 14.83
N CYS A 77 2.03 6.91 13.83
CA CYS A 77 1.83 7.96 12.84
C CYS A 77 1.47 9.29 13.52
N ALA A 78 0.49 9.28 14.43
CA ALA A 78 0.05 10.48 15.14
C ALA A 78 1.15 11.08 16.02
N GLU A 79 1.95 10.25 16.72
CA GLU A 79 3.09 10.74 17.50
C GLU A 79 4.15 11.45 16.64
N MET A 80 4.40 10.93 15.44
CA MET A 80 5.41 11.48 14.53
C MET A 80 4.91 12.76 13.85
N ASP A 81 3.65 12.77 13.44
CA ASP A 81 2.98 13.97 12.93
C ASP A 81 2.89 15.06 14.02
N ALA A 82 2.57 14.69 15.26
CA ALA A 82 2.56 15.61 16.41
C ALA A 82 3.92 16.28 16.61
N ALA A 83 4.99 15.48 16.61
CA ALA A 83 6.34 15.98 16.79
C ALA A 83 6.71 17.00 15.71
N ALA A 84 6.38 16.74 14.45
CA ALA A 84 6.62 17.68 13.36
C ALA A 84 5.78 18.96 13.50
N ARG A 85 4.47 18.83 13.78
CA ARG A 85 3.57 19.99 13.94
C ARG A 85 3.96 20.90 15.10
N LEU A 86 4.38 20.34 16.23
CA LEU A 86 4.83 21.11 17.39
C LEU A 86 6.11 21.93 17.11
N ASN A 87 6.92 21.50 16.13
CA ASN A 87 8.11 22.23 15.69
C ASN A 87 7.84 23.08 14.44
N GLU A 88 6.60 23.15 13.96
CA GLU A 88 6.23 23.79 12.68
C GLU A 88 6.96 23.19 11.46
N ASP A 89 7.43 21.93 11.58
CA ASP A 89 8.17 21.22 10.55
C ASP A 89 7.22 20.58 9.53
N TRP A 90 7.65 20.59 8.27
CA TRP A 90 7.05 19.78 7.21
C TRP A 90 7.81 18.46 7.08
N MET A 91 7.14 17.32 7.27
CA MET A 91 7.80 16.01 7.33
C MET A 91 8.51 15.60 6.03
N PHE A 92 8.20 16.25 4.91
CA PHE A 92 8.76 15.96 3.58
C PHE A 92 9.87 16.93 3.16
N GLU A 93 10.30 17.82 4.05
CA GLU A 93 11.41 18.73 3.75
C GLU A 93 12.66 17.95 3.31
N GLU A 94 13.23 18.37 2.17
CA GLU A 94 14.40 17.74 1.53
C GLU A 94 14.29 16.22 1.27
N MET A 95 13.07 15.69 1.19
CA MET A 95 12.84 14.26 1.01
C MET A 95 12.57 13.91 -0.47
N GLU A 96 13.38 13.01 -1.03
CA GLU A 96 13.06 12.35 -2.29
C GLU A 96 12.15 11.16 -2.04
N ILE A 97 10.92 11.23 -2.56
CA ILE A 97 9.94 10.13 -2.43
C ILE A 97 10.06 9.21 -3.65
N PRO A 98 10.21 7.89 -3.47
CA PRO A 98 10.22 6.94 -4.58
C PRO A 98 8.94 7.04 -5.43
N PRO A 99 9.04 6.84 -6.76
CA PRO A 99 7.87 6.88 -7.63
C PRO A 99 6.87 5.78 -7.27
N SER A 100 5.61 5.94 -7.64
CA SER A 100 4.53 4.97 -7.42
C SER A 100 4.17 4.26 -8.72
N HIS A 101 3.80 2.98 -8.62
CA HIS A 101 3.04 2.31 -9.65
C HIS A 101 1.58 2.77 -9.64
N PHE A 102 0.87 2.52 -10.74
CA PHE A 102 -0.58 2.68 -10.81
C PHE A 102 -1.29 1.37 -10.46
N THR A 103 -2.30 1.42 -9.58
CA THR A 103 -3.10 0.23 -9.25
C THR A 103 -4.28 0.08 -10.20
N LEU A 104 -4.31 -1.06 -10.90
CA LEU A 104 -5.34 -1.47 -11.84
C LEU A 104 -6.15 -2.64 -11.21
N PRO A 105 -7.36 -2.37 -10.68
CA PRO A 105 -8.11 -3.34 -9.88
C PRO A 105 -8.70 -4.51 -10.70
N THR A 106 -8.87 -4.31 -12.01
CA THR A 106 -9.42 -5.27 -12.96
C THR A 106 -8.78 -5.05 -14.33
N THR A 107 -8.94 -6.01 -15.25
CA THR A 107 -8.54 -5.83 -16.66
C THR A 107 -9.37 -4.72 -17.33
N ASP A 108 -8.85 -3.49 -17.33
CA ASP A 108 -9.49 -2.28 -17.84
C ASP A 108 -8.50 -1.49 -18.70
N SER A 109 -8.73 -1.48 -20.02
CA SER A 109 -7.83 -0.84 -20.98
C SER A 109 -7.91 0.69 -20.97
N ASP A 110 -9.08 1.26 -20.65
CA ASP A 110 -9.28 2.72 -20.64
C ASP A 110 -8.60 3.33 -19.41
N LEU A 111 -8.72 2.65 -18.26
CA LEU A 111 -8.01 3.05 -17.06
C LEU A 111 -6.49 2.88 -17.22
N LEU A 112 -6.04 1.84 -17.93
CA LEU A 112 -4.63 1.67 -18.28
C LEU A 112 -4.12 2.80 -19.19
N LEU A 113 -4.88 3.18 -20.22
CA LEU A 113 -4.55 4.32 -21.09
C LEU A 113 -4.43 5.61 -20.26
N THR A 114 -5.37 5.84 -19.34
CA THR A 114 -5.30 7.01 -18.43
C THR A 114 -4.01 7.00 -17.60
N ALA A 115 -3.62 5.83 -17.06
CA ALA A 115 -2.39 5.69 -16.30
C ALA A 115 -1.14 5.96 -17.15
N THR A 116 -1.10 5.48 -18.40
CA THR A 116 0.04 5.73 -19.29
C THR A 116 0.13 7.20 -19.72
N GLU A 117 -1.00 7.85 -19.99
CA GLU A 117 -1.06 9.29 -20.28
C GLU A 117 -0.63 10.16 -19.09
N GLN A 118 -0.87 9.69 -17.85
CA GLN A 118 -0.38 10.30 -16.61
C GLN A 118 1.12 10.03 -16.35
N GLY A 119 1.78 9.25 -17.22
CA GLY A 119 3.22 9.00 -17.17
C GLY A 119 3.64 7.79 -16.32
N PHE A 120 2.70 6.94 -15.88
CA PHE A 120 3.06 5.72 -15.16
C PHE A 120 3.74 4.71 -16.10
N ASP A 121 4.88 4.18 -15.67
CA ASP A 121 5.63 3.14 -16.37
C ASP A 121 5.42 1.73 -15.77
N THR A 122 4.82 1.66 -14.58
CA THR A 122 4.64 0.44 -13.81
C THR A 122 3.19 0.31 -13.36
N ILE A 123 2.57 -0.83 -13.68
CA ILE A 123 1.16 -1.10 -13.41
C ILE A 123 1.02 -2.32 -12.49
N LYS A 124 0.31 -2.16 -11.38
CA LYS A 124 -0.09 -3.27 -10.50
C LYS A 124 -1.46 -3.80 -10.90
N LEU A 125 -1.50 -4.98 -11.52
CA LEU A 125 -2.73 -5.66 -11.91
C LEU A 125 -3.11 -6.71 -10.87
N LYS A 126 -4.33 -6.64 -10.35
CA LYS A 126 -4.91 -7.72 -9.54
C LYS A 126 -5.26 -8.91 -10.43
N ILE A 127 -4.80 -10.10 -10.07
CA ILE A 127 -5.02 -11.36 -10.80
C ILE A 127 -5.64 -12.45 -9.91
N GLY A 128 -5.88 -13.62 -10.49
CA GLY A 128 -6.37 -14.81 -9.80
C GLY A 128 -7.90 -14.95 -9.78
N ARG A 129 -8.64 -14.02 -10.39
CA ARG A 129 -10.09 -14.17 -10.57
C ARG A 129 -10.40 -14.95 -11.83
N ASN A 130 -9.69 -14.65 -12.91
CA ASN A 130 -9.75 -15.37 -14.17
C ASN A 130 -8.41 -15.26 -14.91
N LEU A 131 -7.48 -16.16 -14.58
CA LEU A 131 -6.11 -16.16 -15.12
C LEU A 131 -6.07 -16.23 -16.66
N SER A 132 -7.07 -16.84 -17.31
CA SER A 132 -7.16 -16.88 -18.77
C SER A 132 -7.42 -15.48 -19.36
N GLN A 133 -8.42 -14.78 -18.82
CA GLN A 133 -8.75 -13.41 -19.23
C GLN A 133 -7.62 -12.43 -18.88
N GLU A 134 -7.06 -12.54 -17.68
CA GLU A 134 -5.95 -11.71 -17.20
C GLU A 134 -4.69 -11.93 -18.06
N GLY A 135 -4.43 -13.18 -18.49
CA GLY A 135 -3.31 -13.50 -19.38
C GLY A 135 -3.50 -12.96 -20.79
N HIS A 136 -4.73 -13.00 -21.32
CA HIS A 136 -5.06 -12.35 -22.60
C HIS A 136 -4.82 -10.84 -22.54
N PHE A 137 -5.34 -10.20 -21.49
CA PHE A 137 -5.16 -8.77 -21.24
C PHE A 137 -3.67 -8.40 -21.17
N LEU A 138 -2.87 -9.14 -20.40
CA LEU A 138 -1.43 -8.90 -20.33
C LEU A 138 -0.76 -9.00 -21.70
N ARG A 139 -1.10 -9.98 -22.54
CA ARG A 139 -0.53 -10.11 -23.90
C ARG A 139 -0.87 -8.92 -24.79
N GLU A 140 -2.14 -8.54 -24.85
CA GLU A 140 -2.59 -7.41 -25.66
C GLU A 140 -1.95 -6.11 -25.21
N GLN A 141 -2.06 -5.80 -23.90
CA GLN A 141 -1.58 -4.53 -23.38
C GLN A 141 -0.05 -4.43 -23.38
N SER A 142 0.66 -5.54 -23.16
CA SER A 142 2.12 -5.55 -23.27
C SER A 142 2.62 -5.39 -24.70
N THR A 143 1.78 -5.69 -25.71
CA THR A 143 2.09 -5.43 -27.13
C THR A 143 1.89 -3.96 -27.47
N LEU A 144 0.79 -3.37 -27.00
CA LEU A 144 0.48 -1.94 -27.21
C LEU A 144 1.46 -1.03 -26.47
N TRP A 145 1.89 -1.45 -25.27
CA TRP A 145 2.73 -0.67 -24.38
C TRP A 145 4.04 -1.41 -24.08
N PRO A 146 4.99 -1.47 -25.05
CA PRO A 146 6.20 -2.28 -24.94
C PRO A 146 7.13 -1.88 -23.79
N ARG A 147 7.00 -0.65 -23.28
CA ARG A 147 7.82 -0.12 -22.18
C ARG A 147 7.22 -0.30 -20.78
N LEU A 148 5.94 -0.71 -20.69
CA LEU A 148 5.31 -0.91 -19.39
C LEU A 148 5.88 -2.11 -18.65
N ARG A 149 6.02 -1.95 -17.34
CA ARG A 149 6.36 -3.00 -16.39
C ARG A 149 5.11 -3.40 -15.59
N TRP A 150 5.06 -4.67 -15.21
CA TRP A 150 3.90 -5.25 -14.53
C TRP A 150 4.24 -5.74 -13.14
N ARG A 151 3.35 -5.48 -12.19
CA ARG A 151 3.30 -6.14 -10.90
C ARG A 151 2.00 -6.89 -10.82
N LEU A 152 2.07 -8.20 -10.63
CA LEU A 152 0.87 -9.03 -10.58
C LEU A 152 0.56 -9.34 -9.13
N ASP A 153 -0.66 -9.14 -8.69
CA ASP A 153 -1.04 -9.36 -7.29
C ASP A 153 -2.19 -10.33 -7.21
N ALA A 154 -1.88 -11.51 -6.69
CA ALA A 154 -2.79 -12.65 -6.65
C ALA A 154 -3.51 -12.79 -5.30
N ASN A 155 -3.09 -12.07 -4.25
CA ASN A 155 -3.64 -12.14 -2.89
C ASN A 155 -3.83 -13.60 -2.41
N GLU A 156 -2.89 -14.50 -2.68
CA GLU A 156 -2.93 -15.94 -2.36
C GLU A 156 -4.13 -16.71 -2.94
N LYS A 157 -4.86 -16.17 -3.92
CA LYS A 157 -6.07 -16.81 -4.46
C LYS A 157 -5.78 -18.08 -5.28
N PRO A 158 -4.80 -18.10 -6.19
CA PRO A 158 -4.52 -19.29 -7.00
C PRO A 158 -3.78 -20.35 -6.19
N LYS A 159 -3.84 -21.59 -6.71
CA LYS A 159 -2.89 -22.64 -6.33
C LYS A 159 -1.55 -22.43 -7.02
N ARG A 160 -0.49 -22.98 -6.44
CA ARG A 160 0.89 -22.92 -6.98
C ARG A 160 0.98 -23.38 -8.44
N GLU A 161 0.28 -24.47 -8.78
CA GLU A 161 0.29 -25.02 -10.14
C GLU A 161 -0.43 -24.10 -11.13
N GLU A 162 -1.55 -23.50 -10.72
CA GLU A 162 -2.33 -22.58 -11.56
C GLU A 162 -1.52 -21.33 -11.91
N ILE A 163 -0.86 -20.72 -10.91
CA ILE A 163 -0.03 -19.55 -11.15
C ILE A 163 1.25 -19.90 -11.93
N ARG A 164 1.85 -21.08 -11.69
CA ARG A 164 2.98 -21.58 -12.49
C ARG A 164 2.60 -21.68 -13.97
N ASP A 165 1.50 -22.36 -14.26
CA ASP A 165 1.07 -22.61 -15.64
C ASP A 165 0.65 -21.32 -16.33
N PHE A 166 0.00 -20.41 -15.61
CA PHE A 166 -0.28 -19.06 -16.08
C PHE A 166 0.99 -18.31 -16.49
N LEU A 167 2.02 -18.29 -15.62
CA LEU A 167 3.26 -17.58 -15.90
C LEU A 167 4.01 -18.22 -17.08
N LEU A 168 4.13 -19.55 -17.12
CA LEU A 168 4.79 -20.26 -18.22
C LEU A 168 4.08 -20.11 -19.57
N ALA A 169 2.77 -19.80 -19.57
CA ALA A 169 2.00 -19.52 -20.77
C ALA A 169 2.13 -18.08 -21.29
N LEU A 170 2.88 -17.22 -20.58
CA LEU A 170 3.24 -15.89 -21.07
C LEU A 170 4.54 -15.95 -21.89
N PRO A 171 4.62 -15.23 -23.04
CA PRO A 171 5.86 -15.05 -23.77
C PRO A 171 6.99 -14.52 -22.88
N ASP A 172 8.23 -14.91 -23.19
CA ASP A 172 9.43 -14.54 -22.42
C ASP A 172 9.56 -13.02 -22.29
N GLU A 173 9.30 -12.29 -23.38
CA GLU A 173 9.37 -10.83 -23.43
C GLU A 173 8.34 -10.15 -22.52
N ILE A 174 7.23 -10.82 -22.21
CA ILE A 174 6.24 -10.33 -21.24
C ILE A 174 6.68 -10.70 -19.83
N ARG A 175 7.18 -11.93 -19.61
CA ARG A 175 7.68 -12.38 -18.31
C ARG A 175 8.82 -11.51 -17.80
N GLU A 176 9.75 -11.11 -18.66
CA GLU A 176 10.88 -10.23 -18.32
C GLU A 176 10.44 -8.82 -17.89
N ARG A 177 9.23 -8.40 -18.27
CA ARG A 177 8.61 -7.14 -17.88
C ARG A 177 7.77 -7.23 -16.62
N ILE A 178 7.62 -8.41 -16.03
CA ILE A 178 7.01 -8.57 -14.71
C ILE A 178 8.08 -8.28 -13.65
N ASP A 179 7.89 -7.20 -12.90
CA ASP A 179 8.71 -6.86 -11.73
C ASP A 179 8.67 -7.97 -10.68
N PHE A 180 7.45 -8.41 -10.36
CA PHE A 180 7.18 -9.54 -9.48
C PHE A 180 5.72 -9.99 -9.54
N VAL A 181 5.47 -11.19 -8.99
CA VAL A 181 4.15 -11.63 -8.54
C VAL A 181 4.06 -11.56 -7.02
N GLU A 182 3.15 -10.75 -6.50
CA GLU A 182 2.83 -10.58 -5.09
C GLU A 182 1.84 -11.66 -4.64
N ASP A 183 2.22 -12.36 -3.58
CA ASP A 183 1.43 -13.43 -2.96
C ASP A 183 0.81 -14.40 -3.98
N PRO A 184 1.62 -15.03 -4.86
CA PRO A 184 1.15 -15.85 -5.99
C PRO A 184 0.21 -17.00 -5.60
N CYS A 185 0.38 -17.53 -4.39
CA CYS A 185 -0.39 -18.59 -3.75
C CYS A 185 -0.06 -18.55 -2.24
N PRO A 186 -0.73 -19.30 -1.36
CA PRO A 186 -0.39 -19.33 0.07
C PRO A 186 1.11 -19.55 0.30
N PHE A 187 1.69 -18.80 1.24
CA PHE A 187 3.13 -18.81 1.44
C PHE A 187 3.65 -20.18 1.87
N GLY A 188 4.74 -20.60 1.24
CA GLY A 188 5.54 -21.74 1.65
C GLY A 188 6.91 -21.61 1.03
N GLU A 189 7.95 -21.48 1.85
CA GLU A 189 9.29 -21.08 1.40
C GLU A 189 9.83 -21.96 0.25
N ASP A 190 9.81 -23.28 0.42
CA ASP A 190 10.25 -24.22 -0.62
C ASP A 190 9.36 -24.18 -1.87
N SER A 191 8.04 -24.00 -1.67
CA SER A 191 7.06 -23.93 -2.76
C SER A 191 7.31 -22.71 -3.65
N TRP A 192 7.51 -21.54 -3.02
CA TRP A 192 7.80 -20.28 -3.70
C TRP A 192 9.20 -20.28 -4.32
N GLN A 193 10.21 -20.84 -3.63
CA GLN A 193 11.54 -21.01 -4.22
C GLN A 193 11.48 -21.87 -5.49
N LYS A 194 10.71 -22.97 -5.47
CA LYS A 194 10.50 -23.82 -6.65
C LYS A 194 9.74 -23.06 -7.75
N LEU A 195 8.69 -22.33 -7.42
CA LEU A 195 7.94 -21.50 -8.37
C LEU A 195 8.85 -20.47 -9.06
N HIS A 196 9.70 -19.77 -8.30
CA HIS A 196 10.66 -18.82 -8.85
C HIS A 196 11.67 -19.50 -9.77
N ARG A 197 12.21 -20.67 -9.41
CA ARG A 197 13.13 -21.44 -10.26
C ARG A 197 12.49 -21.89 -11.56
N GLU A 198 11.24 -22.35 -11.52
CA GLU A 198 10.49 -22.84 -12.69
C GLU A 198 10.13 -21.70 -13.64
N THR A 199 9.66 -20.57 -13.12
CA THR A 199 9.09 -19.48 -13.94
C THR A 199 10.07 -18.38 -14.28
N ARG A 200 11.14 -18.23 -13.47
CA ARG A 200 12.12 -17.12 -13.48
C ARG A 200 11.52 -15.73 -13.21
N VAL A 201 10.25 -15.66 -12.81
CA VAL A 201 9.60 -14.41 -12.44
C VAL A 201 9.87 -14.13 -10.96
N PRO A 202 10.27 -12.90 -10.57
CA PRO A 202 10.47 -12.57 -9.16
C PRO A 202 9.15 -12.64 -8.37
N LEU A 203 9.24 -12.91 -7.07
CA LEU A 203 8.10 -13.00 -6.17
C LEU A 203 8.20 -11.93 -5.07
N ALA A 204 7.05 -11.40 -4.65
CA ALA A 204 6.93 -10.48 -3.53
C ALA A 204 6.06 -11.10 -2.43
N ILE A 205 6.49 -10.95 -1.18
CA ILE A 205 5.71 -11.35 0.00
C ILE A 205 5.02 -10.13 0.60
N ASP A 206 3.72 -10.24 0.84
CA ASP A 206 2.89 -9.22 1.48
C ASP A 206 2.22 -9.75 2.76
N ARG A 207 1.28 -10.69 2.66
CA ARG A 207 0.46 -11.13 3.83
C ARG A 207 1.26 -11.73 4.99
N GLU A 208 2.29 -12.49 4.67
CA GLU A 208 3.16 -13.19 5.64
C GLU A 208 4.50 -12.44 5.85
N ALA A 209 4.59 -11.17 5.44
CA ALA A 209 5.81 -10.38 5.56
C ALA A 209 6.22 -10.22 7.03
N ALA A 210 7.38 -10.79 7.38
CA ALA A 210 7.98 -10.65 8.69
C ALA A 210 9.51 -10.84 8.61
N PRO A 211 10.28 -10.33 9.60
CA PRO A 211 11.74 -10.28 9.53
C PRO A 211 12.44 -11.62 9.32
N ASN A 212 11.81 -12.75 9.70
CA ASN A 212 12.41 -14.08 9.64
C ASN A 212 11.60 -15.09 8.80
N VAL A 213 10.65 -14.64 7.97
CA VAL A 213 9.72 -15.56 7.26
C VAL A 213 10.19 -15.94 5.86
N SER A 214 10.64 -14.99 5.04
CA SER A 214 11.11 -15.26 3.68
C SER A 214 12.62 -15.07 3.53
N SER A 215 13.18 -15.67 2.48
CA SER A 215 14.56 -15.48 2.04
C SER A 215 14.57 -14.91 0.62
N ARG A 216 15.71 -14.38 0.16
CA ARG A 216 15.82 -13.89 -1.23
C ARG A 216 15.55 -14.98 -2.27
N GLN A 217 15.69 -16.26 -1.94
CA GLN A 217 15.40 -17.34 -2.87
C GLN A 217 13.90 -17.62 -3.01
N SER A 218 13.09 -17.36 -1.98
CA SER A 218 11.63 -17.56 -2.01
C SER A 218 10.86 -16.29 -2.37
N ALA A 219 11.32 -15.13 -1.91
CA ALA A 219 10.76 -13.83 -2.27
C ALA A 219 11.88 -12.82 -2.50
N GLN A 220 11.94 -12.23 -3.69
CA GLN A 220 12.96 -11.22 -4.03
C GLN A 220 12.55 -9.83 -3.53
N TYR A 221 11.25 -9.61 -3.32
CA TYR A 221 10.67 -8.38 -2.83
C TYR A 221 9.89 -8.60 -1.53
N VAL A 222 9.90 -7.59 -0.66
CA VAL A 222 9.05 -7.50 0.53
C VAL A 222 8.16 -6.28 0.38
N ILE A 223 6.84 -6.50 0.50
CA ILE A 223 5.87 -5.42 0.57
C ILE A 223 5.81 -4.92 2.01
N ILE A 224 5.88 -3.61 2.19
CA ILE A 224 5.76 -2.96 3.51
C ILE A 224 4.57 -2.01 3.45
N LYS A 225 3.61 -2.19 4.36
CA LYS A 225 2.45 -1.34 4.56
C LYS A 225 2.58 -0.61 5.88
N PRO A 226 2.98 0.66 5.92
CA PRO A 226 3.21 1.38 7.18
C PRO A 226 2.00 1.48 8.12
N ALA A 227 0.79 1.28 7.59
CA ALA A 227 -0.44 1.15 8.37
C ALA A 227 -0.48 -0.13 9.24
N LEU A 228 0.22 -1.21 8.87
CA LEU A 228 0.21 -2.49 9.57
C LEU A 228 1.58 -2.89 10.12
N ASP A 229 2.62 -2.65 9.32
CA ASP A 229 3.95 -3.17 9.54
C ASP A 229 4.84 -2.22 10.32
N GLU A 230 5.93 -2.75 10.88
CA GLU A 230 7.05 -1.96 11.41
C GLU A 230 8.08 -1.72 10.28
N PRO A 231 8.07 -0.55 9.60
CA PRO A 231 8.76 -0.41 8.31
C PRO A 231 10.27 -0.56 8.43
N TRP A 232 10.86 0.01 9.48
CA TRP A 232 12.31 -0.09 9.73
C TRP A 232 12.77 -1.53 9.91
N LEU A 233 12.05 -2.30 10.73
CA LEU A 233 12.42 -3.68 11.06
C LEU A 233 12.34 -4.59 9.83
N LEU A 234 11.31 -4.42 9.00
CA LEU A 234 11.20 -5.16 7.74
C LEU A 234 12.26 -4.73 6.72
N ALA A 235 12.55 -3.43 6.61
CA ALA A 235 13.57 -2.91 5.70
C ALA A 235 14.97 -3.40 6.09
N GLU A 236 15.33 -3.36 7.38
CA GLU A 236 16.60 -3.88 7.89
C GLU A 236 16.75 -5.39 7.59
N ALA A 237 15.70 -6.17 7.86
CA ALA A 237 15.71 -7.60 7.57
C ALA A 237 15.81 -7.88 6.06
N ALA A 238 15.09 -7.12 5.23
CA ALA A 238 15.16 -7.23 3.77
C ALA A 238 16.56 -6.92 3.27
N ALA A 239 17.18 -5.83 3.77
CA ALA A 239 18.55 -5.46 3.42
C ALA A 239 19.55 -6.56 3.79
N GLY A 240 19.45 -7.12 5.00
CA GLY A 240 20.32 -8.22 5.47
C GLY A 240 20.20 -9.50 4.63
N LYS A 241 19.05 -9.72 3.97
CA LYS A 241 18.81 -10.85 3.07
C LYS A 241 19.07 -10.53 1.60
N GLY A 242 19.38 -9.27 1.29
CA GLY A 242 19.48 -8.78 -0.08
C GLY A 242 18.15 -8.76 -0.82
N GLN A 243 17.01 -8.69 -0.14
CA GLN A 243 15.72 -8.46 -0.79
C GLN A 243 15.58 -6.98 -1.19
N ARG A 244 14.60 -6.67 -2.04
CA ARG A 244 14.19 -5.29 -2.36
C ARG A 244 12.90 -4.96 -1.62
N VAL A 245 12.65 -3.67 -1.39
CA VAL A 245 11.45 -3.21 -0.68
C VAL A 245 10.53 -2.45 -1.63
N VAL A 246 9.23 -2.68 -1.47
CA VAL A 246 8.16 -1.88 -2.06
C VAL A 246 7.26 -1.41 -0.92
N VAL A 247 7.22 -0.11 -0.68
CA VAL A 247 6.28 0.45 0.30
C VAL A 247 4.94 0.70 -0.41
N THR A 248 3.83 0.31 0.21
CA THR A 248 2.49 0.61 -0.31
C THR A 248 1.64 1.30 0.74
N SER A 249 0.71 2.13 0.27
CA SER A 249 -0.47 2.50 1.07
C SER A 249 -1.33 1.27 1.36
N TYR A 250 -2.36 1.42 2.18
CA TYR A 250 -3.24 0.33 2.58
C TYR A 250 -4.64 0.46 1.98
N LEU A 251 -4.73 0.99 0.75
CA LEU A 251 -5.99 1.37 0.10
C LEU A 251 -6.83 2.29 1.01
N ASP A 252 -6.14 3.14 1.77
CA ASP A 252 -6.69 3.90 2.88
C ASP A 252 -6.81 5.39 2.55
N HIS A 253 -7.21 6.18 3.55
CA HIS A 253 -7.44 7.61 3.40
C HIS A 253 -6.19 8.33 2.83
N PRO A 254 -6.35 9.45 2.07
CA PRO A 254 -5.20 10.21 1.55
C PRO A 254 -4.17 10.62 2.62
N PHE A 255 -4.61 10.81 3.86
CA PHE A 255 -3.71 11.05 4.99
C PHE A 255 -2.79 9.83 5.28
N GLY A 256 -3.35 8.61 5.26
CA GLY A 256 -2.57 7.37 5.40
C GLY A 256 -1.65 7.10 4.20
N GLN A 257 -2.08 7.47 2.99
CA GLN A 257 -1.23 7.45 1.79
C GLN A 257 -0.02 8.39 1.95
N SER A 258 -0.20 9.55 2.56
CA SER A 258 0.90 10.50 2.85
C SER A 258 1.86 9.94 3.89
N PHE A 259 1.36 9.28 4.94
CA PHE A 259 2.23 8.57 5.88
C PHE A 259 3.03 7.45 5.20
N ALA A 260 2.42 6.69 4.30
CA ALA A 260 3.12 5.66 3.53
C ALA A 260 4.20 6.26 2.62
N ALA A 261 3.93 7.40 1.98
CA ALA A 261 4.89 8.10 1.15
C ALA A 261 6.09 8.63 1.97
N TRP A 262 5.81 9.20 3.15
CA TRP A 262 6.85 9.67 4.05
C TRP A 262 7.73 8.53 4.55
N GLU A 263 7.13 7.40 4.98
CA GLU A 263 7.89 6.20 5.37
C GLU A 263 8.72 5.64 4.21
N ALA A 264 8.22 5.70 2.97
CA ALA A 264 8.97 5.28 1.79
C ALA A 264 10.21 6.15 1.56
N GLY A 265 10.08 7.48 1.61
CA GLY A 265 11.21 8.41 1.48
C GLY A 265 12.21 8.25 2.63
N ARG A 266 11.73 8.12 3.87
CA ARG A 266 12.57 7.84 5.04
C ARG A 266 13.38 6.56 4.87
N LEU A 267 12.75 5.47 4.46
CA LEU A 267 13.45 4.20 4.23
C LEU A 267 14.43 4.29 3.06
N ALA A 268 14.10 5.03 1.99
CA ALA A 268 14.98 5.20 0.84
C ALA A 268 16.26 5.97 1.21
N LEU A 269 16.13 7.01 2.06
CA LEU A 269 17.27 7.77 2.59
C LEU A 269 18.18 6.90 3.46
N GLN A 270 17.58 6.07 4.32
CA GLN A 270 18.30 5.30 5.33
C GLN A 270 18.89 4.00 4.80
N PHE A 271 18.27 3.43 3.75
CA PHE A 271 18.74 2.23 3.06
C PHE A 271 18.87 2.53 1.55
N PRO A 272 19.92 3.26 1.12
CA PRO A 272 20.09 3.64 -0.27
C PRO A 272 20.05 2.44 -1.22
N GLY A 273 19.16 2.52 -2.22
CA GLY A 273 18.97 1.47 -3.21
C GLY A 273 18.17 0.25 -2.74
N LEU A 274 17.63 0.22 -1.52
CA LEU A 274 16.76 -0.87 -1.06
C LEU A 274 15.33 -0.72 -1.60
N VAL A 275 14.77 0.48 -1.42
CA VAL A 275 13.40 0.83 -1.81
C VAL A 275 13.34 1.04 -3.33
N THR A 276 12.33 0.47 -3.97
CA THR A 276 12.07 0.59 -5.42
C THR A 276 10.81 1.41 -5.67
N THR A 277 10.30 1.44 -6.91
CA THR A 277 8.97 2.00 -7.19
C THR A 277 7.94 1.44 -6.20
N CYS A 278 7.20 2.31 -5.54
CA CYS A 278 6.27 2.05 -4.46
C CYS A 278 4.82 1.92 -4.97
N GLY A 279 3.86 1.77 -4.07
CA GLY A 279 2.40 1.77 -4.32
C GLY A 279 1.68 2.75 -3.41
N LEU A 280 2.04 4.02 -3.49
CA LEU A 280 1.70 5.02 -2.49
C LEU A 280 0.32 5.64 -2.72
N GLN A 281 -0.15 5.66 -3.97
CA GLN A 281 -1.34 6.39 -4.36
C GLN A 281 -2.45 5.46 -4.83
N THR A 282 -3.57 5.50 -4.10
CA THR A 282 -4.74 4.65 -4.33
C THR A 282 -6.05 5.42 -4.25
N HIS A 283 -6.00 6.74 -4.04
CA HIS A 283 -7.19 7.58 -3.89
C HIS A 283 -8.06 7.67 -5.16
N HIS A 284 -7.53 7.37 -6.35
CA HIS A 284 -8.32 7.26 -7.59
C HIS A 284 -9.32 6.10 -7.57
N LEU A 285 -9.13 5.13 -6.67
CA LEU A 285 -10.02 4.00 -6.48
C LEU A 285 -11.27 4.36 -5.67
N PHE A 286 -11.37 5.59 -5.16
CA PHE A 286 -12.50 6.03 -4.35
C PHE A 286 -13.14 7.29 -4.92
N GLN A 287 -14.38 7.54 -4.52
CA GLN A 287 -15.03 8.81 -4.82
C GLN A 287 -14.25 9.97 -4.18
N SER A 288 -14.06 11.03 -4.96
CA SER A 288 -13.29 12.20 -4.54
C SER A 288 -13.91 12.88 -3.30
N ASN A 289 -13.08 13.21 -2.33
CA ASN A 289 -13.43 14.00 -1.16
C ASN A 289 -12.46 15.20 -0.98
N ALA A 290 -12.60 15.98 0.10
CA ALA A 290 -11.75 17.15 0.34
C ALA A 290 -10.26 16.80 0.42
N PHE A 291 -9.90 15.68 1.05
CA PHE A 291 -8.52 15.20 1.14
C PHE A 291 -7.99 14.70 -0.20
N THR A 292 -8.82 14.02 -1.01
CA THR A 292 -8.44 13.64 -2.39
C THR A 292 -8.12 14.87 -3.22
N LYS A 293 -8.94 15.92 -3.12
CA LYS A 293 -8.72 17.17 -3.86
C LYS A 293 -7.45 17.89 -3.41
N ALA A 294 -7.15 17.88 -2.12
CA ALA A 294 -5.93 18.46 -1.58
C ALA A 294 -4.67 17.71 -2.05
N LEU A 295 -4.72 16.37 -2.11
CA LEU A 295 -3.61 15.55 -2.60
C LEU A 295 -3.42 15.66 -4.12
N GLY A 296 -4.46 16.04 -4.86
CA GLY A 296 -4.42 16.23 -6.31
C GLY A 296 -4.63 14.93 -7.10
N PRO A 297 -4.38 14.94 -8.43
CA PRO A 297 -4.49 13.74 -9.26
C PRO A 297 -3.35 12.75 -8.98
N VAL A 298 -3.64 11.45 -9.16
CA VAL A 298 -2.60 10.42 -9.13
C VAL A 298 -1.58 10.64 -10.24
N GLN A 299 -0.31 10.51 -9.90
CA GLN A 299 0.81 10.62 -10.84
C GLN A 299 2.00 9.78 -10.33
N PRO A 300 3.02 9.48 -11.14
CA PRO A 300 4.14 8.64 -10.70
C PRO A 300 4.88 9.22 -9.49
N GLY A 301 5.16 10.52 -9.48
CA GLY A 301 5.76 11.19 -8.32
C GLY A 301 4.71 11.50 -7.25
N PHE A 302 4.97 11.14 -5.99
CA PHE A 302 4.09 11.58 -4.90
C PHE A 302 4.32 13.07 -4.66
N GLN A 303 3.24 13.87 -4.64
CA GLN A 303 3.29 15.30 -4.30
C GLN A 303 2.63 15.47 -2.94
N PRO A 304 3.40 15.63 -1.85
CA PRO A 304 2.82 15.81 -0.54
C PRO A 304 2.04 17.11 -0.44
N VAL A 305 0.98 17.10 0.34
CA VAL A 305 0.30 18.34 0.72
C VAL A 305 1.25 19.14 1.62
N ALA A 306 1.46 20.41 1.28
CA ALA A 306 2.34 21.30 2.02
C ALA A 306 1.82 21.58 3.45
N TRP A 307 2.61 22.34 4.23
CA TRP A 307 2.40 22.75 5.62
C TRP A 307 2.98 21.79 6.66
N THR A 308 2.38 21.67 7.84
CA THR A 308 3.01 21.05 8.99
C THR A 308 2.72 19.55 9.05
N GLY A 309 3.62 18.77 9.65
CA GLY A 309 3.45 17.32 9.75
C GLY A 309 3.33 16.67 8.37
N LEU A 310 2.30 15.85 8.20
CA LEU A 310 1.92 15.21 6.94
C LEU A 310 1.05 16.10 6.03
N GLY A 311 0.84 17.38 6.39
CA GLY A 311 0.01 18.35 5.68
C GLY A 311 -1.48 18.25 6.01
N PHE A 312 -2.33 18.70 5.08
CA PHE A 312 -3.79 18.71 5.20
C PHE A 312 -4.38 19.61 6.30
N ASP A 313 -3.65 20.61 6.75
CA ASP A 313 -4.00 21.50 7.87
C ASP A 313 -5.43 22.05 7.71
N GLU A 314 -5.75 22.65 6.55
CA GLU A 314 -7.10 23.16 6.26
C GLU A 314 -8.19 22.09 6.32
N GLN A 315 -7.91 20.88 5.81
CA GLN A 315 -8.89 19.80 5.80
C GLN A 315 -9.10 19.25 7.21
N LEU A 316 -8.05 19.13 8.02
CA LEU A 316 -8.10 18.66 9.41
C LEU A 316 -8.83 19.65 10.33
N ASP A 317 -8.60 20.96 10.15
CA ASP A 317 -9.28 22.03 10.89
C ASP A 317 -10.78 22.09 10.59
N SER A 318 -11.18 21.66 9.39
CA SER A 318 -12.60 21.61 9.00
C SER A 318 -13.38 20.44 9.61
N LEU A 319 -12.70 19.46 10.22
CA LEU A 319 -13.34 18.26 10.75
C LEU A 319 -14.00 18.50 12.11
N ARG A 320 -15.11 17.80 12.32
CA ARG A 320 -15.71 17.67 13.65
C ARG A 320 -15.06 16.51 14.39
N TRP A 321 -14.26 16.85 15.39
CA TRP A 321 -13.59 15.89 16.26
C TRP A 321 -14.48 15.49 17.44
N GLU A 322 -14.56 14.18 17.70
CA GLU A 322 -15.29 13.60 18.83
C GLU A 322 -14.30 12.94 19.77
N LYS A 323 -14.40 13.21 21.07
CA LYS A 323 -13.57 12.55 22.07
C LYS A 323 -13.93 11.06 22.11
N LEU A 324 -12.90 10.21 22.05
CA LEU A 324 -13.04 8.75 22.01
C LEU A 324 -13.31 8.13 23.38
#